data_AF-A0A845FT47-F1
#
_entry.id   AF-A0A845FT47-F1
#
_cell.length_a   1.000
_cell.length_b   1.000
_cell.length_c   1.000
_cell.angle_alpha   90.00
_cell.angle_beta   90.00
_cell.angle_gamma   90.00
#
_symmetry.space_group_name_H-M   'P 1'
#
loop_
_entity.id
_entity.type
_entity.pdbx_description
1 polymer ?
#
loop_
_entity_poly.entity_id
_entity_poly.type
_entity_poly.pdbx_seq_one_letter_code
_entity_poly.pdbx_strand_id
1 'polypeptide(L)'
;MEADFWMQKWDKGELGFHQSVVNPFLAAHLQELNLVAGSRVFVPLCGKSLDMVWLRDQGFQVVGIELVPSAVAQFFDALDVTPEITVCGELQRFSGAGIEVFVGDFFALTPALLGTVDLVYDRAALVALPAEIRRRYAEKMMQLCRAVPQLLVTFDYEQSLLAGPPFSVPEAEVQRLYGAQYGLICLDSVAVSGGPRGDVGAREIAWQLVWQND
;
A
#
# COMPACT_ATOMS: atom_id res chain seq x y z
N MET A 1 -7.72 10.27 10.01
CA MET A 1 -6.47 10.40 9.26
C MET A 1 -5.90 11.74 9.67
N GLU A 2 -4.71 11.80 10.25
CA GLU A 2 -4.05 13.10 10.45
C GLU A 2 -3.45 13.52 9.11
N ALA A 3 -4.31 14.04 8.22
CA ALA A 3 -3.89 14.50 6.90
C ALA A 3 -2.73 15.48 6.99
N ASP A 4 -2.81 16.39 7.98
CA ASP A 4 -1.78 17.37 8.29
C ASP A 4 -0.44 16.74 8.67
N PHE A 5 -0.43 15.60 9.37
CA PHE A 5 0.81 14.90 9.71
C PHE A 5 1.55 14.44 8.44
N TRP A 6 0.83 13.79 7.51
CA TRP A 6 1.43 13.29 6.27
C TRP A 6 1.80 14.42 5.31
N MET A 7 0.96 15.45 5.18
CA MET A 7 1.29 16.65 4.41
C MET A 7 2.58 17.30 4.94
N GLN A 8 2.71 17.48 6.25
CA GLN A 8 3.93 18.04 6.86
C GLN A 8 5.17 17.15 6.65
N LYS A 9 5.03 15.82 6.69
CA LYS A 9 6.14 14.89 6.41
C LYS A 9 6.65 15.04 4.99
N TRP A 10 5.75 15.16 4.02
CA TRP A 10 6.09 15.39 2.62
C TRP A 10 6.72 16.76 2.40
N ASP A 11 6.17 17.82 3.01
CA ASP A 11 6.72 19.17 2.93
C ASP A 11 8.13 19.26 3.52
N LYS A 12 8.41 18.51 4.59
CA LYS A 12 9.73 18.44 5.23
C LYS A 12 10.70 17.46 4.56
N GLY A 13 10.26 16.73 3.52
CA GLY A 13 11.09 15.72 2.84
C GLY A 13 11.48 14.53 3.72
N GLU A 14 10.74 14.26 4.81
CA GLU A 14 11.01 13.18 5.76
C GLU A 14 10.49 11.82 5.23
N LEU A 15 11.00 11.41 4.07
CA LEU A 15 10.52 10.29 3.26
C LEU A 15 11.25 8.98 3.58
N GLY A 16 11.52 8.68 4.85
CA GLY A 16 12.23 7.45 5.26
C GLY A 16 11.53 6.14 4.85
N PHE A 17 10.29 6.21 4.37
CA PHE A 17 9.50 5.11 3.81
C PHE A 17 9.67 4.93 2.29
N HIS A 18 10.19 5.94 1.59
CA HIS A 18 10.46 5.88 0.16
C HIS A 18 11.71 5.05 -0.08
N GLN A 19 11.57 3.95 -0.82
CA GLN A 19 12.70 3.14 -1.28
C GLN A 19 13.09 3.60 -2.68
N SER A 20 14.40 3.75 -2.93
CA SER A 20 14.95 4.07 -4.25
C SER A 20 15.06 2.84 -5.16
N VAL A 21 14.68 1.68 -4.64
CA VAL A 21 14.62 0.40 -5.34
C VAL A 21 13.26 -0.24 -5.08
N VAL A 22 12.86 -1.15 -5.96
CA VAL A 22 11.65 -1.96 -5.80
C VAL A 22 11.73 -2.77 -4.51
N ASN A 23 10.61 -2.90 -3.81
CA ASN A 23 10.56 -3.71 -2.60
C ASN A 23 10.94 -5.18 -2.92
N PRO A 24 11.93 -5.77 -2.21
CA PRO A 24 12.39 -7.12 -2.49
C PRO A 24 11.29 -8.19 -2.39
N PHE A 25 10.34 -8.05 -1.45
CA PHE A 25 9.24 -9.01 -1.32
C PHE A 25 8.29 -8.97 -2.50
N LEU A 26 8.01 -7.77 -3.02
CA LEU A 26 7.22 -7.65 -4.24
C LEU A 26 7.90 -8.38 -5.41
N ALA A 27 9.18 -8.12 -5.63
CA ALA A 27 9.92 -8.75 -6.72
C ALA A 27 10.02 -10.28 -6.56
N ALA A 28 10.18 -10.78 -5.33
CA ALA A 28 10.32 -12.20 -5.04
C ALA A 28 9.00 -12.97 -5.19
N HIS A 29 7.88 -12.41 -4.74
CA HIS A 29 6.63 -13.15 -4.57
C HIS A 29 5.56 -12.86 -5.61
N LEU A 30 5.68 -11.81 -6.43
CA LEU A 30 4.62 -11.46 -7.40
C LEU A 30 4.27 -12.64 -8.33
N GLN A 31 5.26 -13.40 -8.78
CA GLN A 31 5.04 -14.54 -9.68
C GLN A 31 4.24 -15.67 -9.03
N GLU A 32 4.37 -15.85 -7.71
CA GLU A 32 3.67 -16.88 -6.94
C GLU A 32 2.17 -16.61 -6.83
N LEU A 33 1.75 -15.36 -7.08
CA LEU A 33 0.34 -14.94 -7.08
C LEU A 33 -0.42 -15.34 -8.34
N ASN A 34 0.26 -15.90 -9.36
CA ASN A 34 -0.31 -16.44 -10.60
C ASN A 34 -1.27 -15.47 -11.31
N LEU A 35 -0.96 -14.16 -11.28
CA LEU A 35 -1.77 -13.15 -11.95
C LEU A 35 -1.67 -13.28 -13.46
N VAL A 36 -2.77 -12.95 -14.15
CA VAL A 36 -2.82 -12.96 -15.62
C VAL A 36 -2.18 -11.67 -16.14
N ALA A 37 -1.55 -11.73 -17.31
CA ALA A 37 -1.05 -10.53 -17.96
C ALA A 37 -2.18 -9.50 -18.15
N GLY A 38 -1.91 -8.23 -17.83
CA GLY A 38 -2.92 -7.17 -17.84
C GLY A 38 -3.81 -7.12 -16.60
N SER A 39 -3.62 -7.99 -15.59
CA SER A 39 -4.27 -7.86 -14.30
C SER A 39 -4.03 -6.48 -13.68
N ARG A 40 -5.01 -5.99 -12.93
CA ARG A 40 -5.00 -4.64 -12.35
C ARG A 40 -4.68 -4.69 -10.86
N VAL A 41 -3.58 -4.04 -10.47
CA VAL A 41 -3.06 -4.02 -9.11
C VAL A 41 -3.45 -2.71 -8.42
N PHE A 42 -4.09 -2.81 -7.26
CA PHE A 42 -4.39 -1.69 -6.38
C PHE A 42 -3.27 -1.47 -5.37
N VAL A 43 -2.76 -0.23 -5.28
CA VAL A 43 -1.71 0.18 -4.34
C VAL A 43 -2.27 1.28 -3.42
N PRO A 44 -2.75 0.95 -2.21
CA PRO A 44 -3.27 1.94 -1.28
C PRO A 44 -2.17 2.81 -0.68
N LEU A 45 -2.47 4.09 -0.40
CA LEU A 45 -1.56 5.09 0.20
C LEU A 45 -0.19 5.09 -0.50
N CYS A 46 -0.23 5.12 -1.83
CA CYS A 46 0.91 4.76 -2.68
C CYS A 46 2.08 5.75 -2.66
N GLY A 47 1.90 6.97 -2.14
CA GLY A 47 2.88 8.03 -2.20
C GLY A 47 3.42 8.23 -3.62
N LYS A 48 4.73 8.07 -3.78
CA LYS A 48 5.44 8.03 -5.08
C LYS A 48 6.15 6.70 -5.33
N SER A 49 5.54 5.59 -4.92
CA SER A 49 6.22 4.30 -4.91
C SER A 49 6.73 3.86 -6.29
N LEU A 50 8.03 3.54 -6.38
CA LEU A 50 8.63 2.95 -7.58
C LEU A 50 8.10 1.54 -7.85
N ASP A 51 7.49 0.89 -6.86
CA ASP A 51 6.83 -0.40 -7.05
C ASP A 51 5.70 -0.31 -8.09
N MET A 52 5.01 0.83 -8.20
CA MET A 52 3.96 1.04 -9.20
C MET A 52 4.52 1.06 -10.63
N VAL A 53 5.69 1.69 -10.80
CA VAL A 53 6.43 1.73 -12.08
C VAL A 53 6.84 0.32 -12.46
N TRP A 54 7.43 -0.42 -11.52
CA TRP A 54 7.88 -1.78 -11.77
C TRP A 54 6.72 -2.75 -12.07
N LEU A 55 5.61 -2.68 -11.34
CA LEU A 55 4.40 -3.47 -11.62
C LEU A 55 3.88 -3.23 -13.04
N ARG A 56 3.79 -1.96 -13.46
CA ARG A 56 3.42 -1.64 -14.83
C ARG A 56 4.41 -2.23 -15.83
N ASP A 57 5.72 -2.13 -15.56
CA ASP A 57 6.75 -2.64 -16.46
C ASP A 57 6.74 -4.18 -16.53
N GLN A 58 6.17 -4.87 -15.53
CA GLN A 58 5.85 -6.30 -15.59
C GLN A 58 4.58 -6.62 -16.42
N GLY A 59 3.90 -5.61 -16.97
CA GLY A 59 2.72 -5.77 -17.82
C GLY A 59 1.38 -5.70 -17.07
N PHE A 60 1.37 -5.24 -15.82
CA PHE A 60 0.14 -5.03 -15.05
C PHE A 60 -0.44 -3.62 -15.28
N GLN A 61 -1.75 -3.48 -15.10
CA GLN A 61 -2.36 -2.17 -14.92
C GLN A 61 -2.22 -1.77 -13.45
N VAL A 62 -1.93 -0.51 -13.16
CA VAL A 62 -1.71 -0.06 -11.79
C VAL A 62 -2.65 1.09 -11.44
N VAL A 63 -3.34 0.93 -10.32
CA VAL A 63 -4.18 1.98 -9.73
C VAL A 63 -3.75 2.23 -8.29
N GLY A 64 -3.40 3.48 -7.98
CA GLY A 64 -3.04 3.92 -6.64
C GLY A 64 -4.07 4.87 -6.05
N ILE A 65 -3.97 5.09 -4.74
CA ILE A 65 -4.60 6.26 -4.09
C ILE A 65 -3.63 6.87 -3.09
N GLU A 66 -3.55 8.20 -3.10
CA GLU A 66 -2.65 8.96 -2.24
C GLU A 66 -3.36 10.23 -1.77
N LEU A 67 -3.16 10.57 -0.50
CA LEU A 67 -3.78 11.74 0.11
C LEU A 67 -3.12 13.05 -0.33
N VAL A 68 -1.79 13.05 -0.49
CA VAL A 68 -0.97 14.24 -0.67
C VAL A 68 -0.80 14.56 -2.17
N PRO A 69 -1.41 15.64 -2.70
CA PRO A 69 -1.36 15.94 -4.13
C PRO A 69 0.05 16.18 -4.66
N SER A 70 0.93 16.80 -3.86
CA SER A 70 2.32 17.05 -4.24
C SER A 70 3.14 15.77 -4.39
N ALA A 71 2.80 14.69 -3.67
CA ALA A 71 3.43 13.38 -3.83
C ALA A 71 3.12 12.78 -5.20
N VAL A 72 1.86 12.88 -5.64
CA VAL A 72 1.40 12.38 -6.94
C VAL A 72 1.95 13.23 -8.08
N ALA A 73 1.99 14.56 -7.92
CA ALA A 73 2.64 15.44 -8.90
C ALA A 73 4.13 15.07 -9.07
N GLN A 74 4.88 14.95 -7.97
CA GLN A 74 6.28 14.53 -8.01
C GLN A 74 6.47 13.14 -8.64
N PHE A 75 5.52 12.22 -8.42
CA PHE A 75 5.56 10.89 -9.02
C PHE A 75 5.49 10.97 -10.56
N PHE A 76 4.54 11.71 -11.10
CA PHE A 76 4.40 11.89 -12.55
C PHE A 76 5.54 12.74 -13.16
N ASP A 77 6.00 13.76 -12.46
CA ASP A 77 7.17 14.56 -12.86
C ASP A 77 8.43 13.68 -12.98
N ALA A 78 8.66 12.78 -12.02
CA ALA A 78 9.78 11.84 -12.06
C ALA A 78 9.71 10.83 -13.21
N LEU A 79 8.52 10.63 -13.79
CA LEU A 79 8.30 9.82 -14.97
C LEU A 79 8.40 10.61 -16.28
N ASP A 80 8.60 11.92 -16.22
CA ASP A 80 8.53 12.84 -17.37
C ASP A 80 7.18 12.72 -18.12
N VAL A 81 6.09 12.61 -17.34
CA VAL A 81 4.73 12.41 -17.86
C VAL A 81 3.83 13.52 -17.35
N THR A 82 3.12 14.18 -18.26
CA THR A 82 1.99 15.04 -17.89
C THR A 82 0.72 14.18 -17.82
N PRO A 83 0.13 13.94 -16.62
CA PRO A 83 -1.05 13.10 -16.49
C PRO A 83 -2.31 13.83 -16.96
N GLU A 84 -3.27 13.07 -17.49
CA GLU A 84 -4.65 13.53 -17.63
C GLU A 84 -5.29 13.59 -16.22
N ILE A 85 -5.89 14.72 -15.88
CA ILE A 85 -6.52 14.94 -14.57
C ILE A 85 -8.03 15.02 -14.75
N THR A 86 -8.76 14.11 -14.10
CA THR A 86 -10.24 14.11 -14.05
C THR A 86 -10.73 14.31 -12.62
N VAL A 87 -11.80 15.08 -12.43
CA VAL A 87 -12.49 15.19 -11.14
C VAL A 87 -13.48 14.03 -10.99
N CYS A 88 -13.42 13.33 -9.86
CA CYS A 88 -14.18 12.12 -9.57
C CYS A 88 -14.86 12.24 -8.19
N GLY A 89 -15.79 13.18 -8.06
CA GLY A 89 -16.43 13.50 -6.77
C GLY A 89 -15.47 14.25 -5.85
N GLU A 90 -15.19 13.68 -4.67
CA GLU A 90 -14.24 14.24 -3.69
C GLU A 90 -12.78 13.94 -4.05
N LEU A 91 -12.54 13.12 -5.07
CA LEU A 91 -11.20 12.73 -5.52
C LEU A 91 -10.86 13.40 -6.85
N GLN A 92 -9.57 13.53 -7.12
CA GLN A 92 -9.07 13.70 -8.49
C GLN A 92 -8.45 12.38 -8.95
N ARG A 93 -8.45 12.11 -10.25
CA ARG A 93 -7.73 10.97 -10.84
C ARG A 93 -6.71 11.49 -11.82
N PHE A 94 -5.45 11.14 -11.58
CA PHE A 94 -4.32 11.44 -12.45
C PHE A 94 -4.02 10.16 -13.24
N SER A 95 -4.01 10.21 -14.57
CA SER A 95 -3.77 9.05 -15.42
C SER A 95 -2.69 9.34 -16.44
N GLY A 96 -1.68 8.49 -16.52
CA GLY A 96 -0.57 8.66 -17.45
C GLY A 96 0.39 7.49 -17.42
N ALA A 97 1.00 7.20 -18.57
CA ALA A 97 1.99 6.13 -18.72
C ALA A 97 1.58 4.81 -18.05
N GLY A 98 0.34 4.36 -18.28
CA GLY A 98 -0.17 3.08 -17.77
C GLY A 98 -0.48 3.02 -16.27
N ILE A 99 -0.47 4.16 -15.57
CA ILE A 99 -0.74 4.25 -14.13
C ILE A 99 -1.86 5.26 -13.88
N GLU A 100 -2.82 4.88 -13.05
CA GLU A 100 -3.85 5.76 -12.50
C GLU A 100 -3.57 6.00 -11.01
N VAL A 101 -3.68 7.25 -10.55
CA VAL A 101 -3.60 7.58 -9.12
C VAL A 101 -4.77 8.46 -8.73
N PHE A 102 -5.59 7.99 -7.80
CA PHE A 102 -6.57 8.84 -7.13
C PHE A 102 -5.88 9.73 -6.10
N VAL A 103 -6.20 11.02 -6.11
CA VAL A 103 -5.70 12.00 -5.17
C VAL A 103 -6.82 12.41 -4.22
N GLY A 104 -6.64 12.13 -2.94
CA GLY A 104 -7.58 12.46 -1.87
C GLY A 104 -7.70 11.37 -0.80
N ASP A 105 -8.74 11.48 0.04
CA ASP A 105 -8.93 10.56 1.15
C ASP A 105 -9.27 9.13 0.66
N PHE A 106 -8.49 8.13 1.08
CA PHE A 106 -8.77 6.71 0.87
C PHE A 106 -10.21 6.31 1.19
N PHE A 107 -10.80 6.90 2.24
CA PHE A 107 -12.16 6.59 2.65
C PHE A 107 -13.23 7.11 1.69
N ALA A 108 -12.91 8.10 0.84
CA ALA A 108 -13.80 8.62 -0.21
C ALA A 108 -13.82 7.73 -1.46
N LEU A 109 -12.85 6.83 -1.63
CA LEU A 109 -12.81 5.89 -2.76
C LEU A 109 -13.99 4.92 -2.70
N THR A 110 -14.65 4.64 -3.83
CA THR A 110 -15.77 3.70 -3.91
C THR A 110 -15.45 2.54 -4.85
N PRO A 111 -16.12 1.38 -4.75
CA PRO A 111 -15.92 0.29 -5.70
C PRO A 111 -16.19 0.70 -7.16
N ALA A 112 -17.14 1.63 -7.37
CA ALA A 112 -17.45 2.14 -8.70
C ALA A 112 -16.32 3.02 -9.26
N LEU A 113 -15.67 3.82 -8.42
CA LEU A 113 -14.51 4.63 -8.82
C LEU A 113 -13.26 3.76 -9.01
N LEU A 114 -12.98 2.87 -8.06
CA LEU A 114 -11.83 1.98 -8.15
C LEU A 114 -11.96 1.07 -9.37
N GLY A 115 -13.14 0.51 -9.63
CA GLY A 115 -13.35 -0.52 -10.64
C GLY A 115 -12.81 -1.88 -10.18
N THR A 116 -12.77 -2.85 -11.08
CA THR A 116 -12.25 -4.19 -10.78
C THR A 116 -10.73 -4.15 -10.65
N VAL A 117 -10.22 -4.90 -9.65
CA VAL A 117 -8.81 -5.13 -9.41
C VAL A 117 -8.61 -6.61 -9.09
N ASP A 118 -7.42 -7.12 -9.42
CA ASP A 118 -7.07 -8.54 -9.32
C ASP A 118 -6.06 -8.81 -8.19
N LEU A 119 -5.39 -7.76 -7.70
CA LEU A 119 -4.46 -7.82 -6.59
C LEU A 119 -4.51 -6.52 -5.77
N VAL A 120 -4.39 -6.63 -4.45
CA VAL A 120 -3.97 -5.51 -3.60
C VAL A 120 -2.50 -5.70 -3.22
N TYR A 121 -1.68 -4.68 -3.44
CA TYR A 121 -0.32 -4.62 -2.92
C TYR A 121 -0.23 -3.54 -1.83
N ASP A 122 -0.36 -3.97 -0.57
CA ASP A 122 -0.37 -3.11 0.60
C ASP A 122 1.02 -3.11 1.25
N ARG A 123 1.81 -2.09 0.92
CA ARG A 123 3.14 -1.86 1.49
C ARG A 123 3.23 -0.42 1.96
N ALA A 124 3.66 -0.25 3.21
CA ALA A 124 3.72 1.05 3.88
C ALA A 124 2.36 1.78 4.00
N ALA A 125 1.22 1.10 3.78
CA ALA A 125 -0.11 1.66 3.96
C ALA A 125 -0.75 1.22 5.29
N LEU A 126 -1.01 -0.08 5.49
CA LEU A 126 -1.61 -0.56 6.75
C LEU A 126 -0.77 -0.20 7.98
N VAL A 127 0.55 -0.37 7.87
CA VAL A 127 1.55 -0.06 8.92
C VAL A 127 1.71 1.45 9.16
N ALA A 128 1.21 2.32 8.28
CA ALA A 128 1.23 3.77 8.48
C ALA A 128 0.10 4.25 9.41
N LEU A 129 -0.84 3.38 9.75
CA LEU A 129 -2.07 3.74 10.44
C LEU A 129 -2.06 3.35 11.93
N PRO A 130 -2.45 4.26 12.84
CA PRO A 130 -2.77 3.94 14.23
C PRO A 130 -3.86 2.86 14.33
N ALA A 131 -3.89 2.12 15.43
CA ALA A 131 -4.75 0.94 15.60
C ALA A 131 -6.25 1.21 15.34
N GLU A 132 -6.77 2.36 15.79
CA GLU A 132 -8.16 2.77 15.59
C GLU A 132 -8.51 3.02 14.12
N ILE A 133 -7.61 3.63 13.35
CA ILE A 133 -7.80 3.91 11.93
C ILE A 133 -7.57 2.64 11.12
N ARG A 134 -6.62 1.79 11.53
CA ARG A 134 -6.28 0.53 10.90
C ARG A 134 -7.47 -0.42 10.77
N ARG A 135 -8.33 -0.50 11.79
CA ARG A 135 -9.58 -1.28 11.72
C ARG A 135 -10.50 -0.76 10.62
N ARG A 136 -10.77 0.54 10.60
CA ARG A 136 -11.62 1.18 9.57
C ARG A 136 -11.02 1.03 8.18
N TYR A 137 -9.70 1.09 8.07
CA TYR A 137 -8.98 0.87 6.83
C TYR A 137 -9.17 -0.55 6.30
N ALA A 138 -9.00 -1.57 7.15
CA ALA A 138 -9.24 -2.96 6.76
C ALA A 138 -10.71 -3.17 6.33
N GLU A 139 -11.68 -2.66 7.10
CA GLU A 139 -13.11 -2.70 6.73
C GLU A 139 -13.38 -2.05 5.37
N LYS A 140 -12.77 -0.89 5.10
CA LYS A 140 -12.88 -0.20 3.81
C LYS A 140 -12.20 -0.99 2.68
N MET A 141 -11.04 -1.61 2.95
CA MET A 141 -10.36 -2.48 1.99
C MET A 141 -11.24 -3.68 1.61
N MET A 142 -11.92 -4.29 2.58
CA MET A 142 -12.88 -5.37 2.34
C MET A 142 -14.07 -4.95 1.48
N GLN A 143 -14.52 -3.68 1.59
CA GLN A 143 -15.58 -3.13 0.76
C GLN A 143 -15.11 -2.88 -0.69
N LEU A 144 -13.86 -2.44 -0.85
CA LEU A 144 -13.29 -2.10 -2.15
C LEU A 144 -12.84 -3.35 -2.94
N CYS A 145 -12.20 -4.30 -2.25
CA CYS A 145 -11.43 -5.39 -2.86
C CYS A 145 -11.87 -6.75 -2.29
N ARG A 146 -13.18 -6.97 -2.14
CA ARG A 146 -13.70 -8.26 -1.66
C ARG A 146 -13.26 -9.39 -2.60
N ALA A 147 -12.80 -10.50 -2.03
CA ALA A 147 -12.32 -11.68 -2.75
C ALA A 147 -11.09 -11.46 -3.65
N VAL A 148 -10.39 -10.34 -3.46
CA VAL A 148 -9.15 -10.03 -4.18
C VAL A 148 -7.96 -10.47 -3.32
N PRO A 149 -7.03 -11.30 -3.82
CA PRO A 149 -5.84 -11.64 -3.07
C PRO A 149 -5.01 -10.40 -2.73
N GLN A 150 -4.27 -10.44 -1.62
CA GLN A 150 -3.42 -9.32 -1.21
C GLN A 150 -2.00 -9.79 -0.95
N LEU A 151 -1.02 -9.01 -1.42
CA LEU A 151 0.35 -9.05 -0.94
C LEU A 151 0.52 -7.91 0.07
N LEU A 152 0.62 -8.27 1.34
CA LEU A 152 0.68 -7.35 2.47
C LEU A 152 2.06 -7.39 3.11
N VAL A 153 2.68 -6.24 3.32
CA VAL A 153 3.96 -6.11 4.03
C VAL A 153 3.75 -5.46 5.39
N THR A 154 4.13 -6.16 6.47
CA THR A 154 4.01 -5.67 7.85
C THR A 154 5.35 -5.65 8.60
N PHE A 155 5.34 -5.04 9.79
CA PHE A 155 6.46 -5.09 10.73
C PHE A 155 6.00 -5.75 12.04
N ASP A 156 6.86 -6.58 12.63
CA ASP A 156 6.67 -7.13 13.98
C ASP A 156 7.83 -6.71 14.88
N TYR A 157 7.48 -5.99 15.94
CA TYR A 157 8.35 -5.54 17.01
C TYR A 157 7.53 -5.13 18.23
N GLU A 158 8.18 -4.94 19.39
CA GLU A 158 7.49 -4.44 20.59
C GLU A 158 7.06 -2.97 20.39
N GLN A 159 5.75 -2.74 20.25
CA GLN A 159 5.18 -1.43 19.91
C GLN A 159 5.56 -0.30 20.89
N SER A 160 5.91 -0.63 22.15
CA SER A 160 6.37 0.33 23.16
C SER A 160 7.71 0.99 22.80
N LEU A 161 8.54 0.33 21.99
CA LEU A 161 9.90 0.76 21.64
C LEU A 161 9.91 1.87 20.58
N LEU A 162 8.88 1.93 19.73
CA LEU A 162 8.76 2.93 18.66
C LEU A 162 7.31 3.41 18.55
N ALA A 163 7.10 4.72 18.62
CA ALA A 163 5.76 5.32 18.48
C ALA A 163 5.14 5.21 17.07
N GLY A 164 5.91 4.75 16.07
CA GLY A 164 5.50 4.69 14.67
C GLY A 164 5.40 6.08 13.99
N PRO A 165 4.96 6.13 12.72
CA PRO A 165 4.99 5.02 11.76
C PRO A 165 6.44 4.64 11.35
N PRO A 166 6.66 3.44 10.77
CA PRO A 166 5.67 2.35 10.69
C PRO A 166 5.31 1.84 12.09
N PHE A 167 4.06 1.45 12.29
CA PHE A 167 3.56 0.79 13.49
C PHE A 167 3.79 -0.73 13.40
N SER A 168 3.85 -1.39 14.55
CA SER A 168 3.87 -2.84 14.63
C SER A 168 2.50 -3.41 14.26
N VAL A 169 2.50 -4.35 13.32
CA VAL A 169 1.35 -5.11 12.83
C VAL A 169 1.77 -6.59 12.79
N PRO A 170 1.82 -7.26 13.96
CA PRO A 170 2.17 -8.67 14.05
C PRO A 170 1.07 -9.55 13.45
N GLU A 171 1.35 -10.84 13.27
CA GLU A 171 0.41 -11.83 12.73
C GLU A 171 -0.96 -11.79 13.42
N ALA A 172 -0.99 -11.69 14.76
CA ALA A 172 -2.22 -11.64 15.53
C ALA A 172 -3.12 -10.44 15.15
N GLU A 173 -2.52 -9.31 14.77
CA GLU A 173 -3.26 -8.14 14.29
C GLU A 173 -3.77 -8.35 12.86
N VAL A 174 -2.96 -8.95 11.98
CA VAL A 174 -3.41 -9.32 10.62
C VAL A 174 -4.58 -10.31 10.69
N GLN A 175 -4.49 -11.31 11.57
CA GLN A 175 -5.55 -12.28 11.83
C GLN A 175 -6.82 -11.60 12.36
N ARG A 176 -6.68 -10.64 13.28
CA ARG A 176 -7.82 -9.87 13.80
C ARG A 176 -8.53 -9.05 12.71
N LEU A 177 -7.78 -8.51 11.76
CA LEU A 177 -8.30 -7.62 10.72
C LEU A 177 -8.90 -8.37 9.52
N TYR A 178 -8.27 -9.47 9.09
CA TYR A 178 -8.59 -10.15 7.83
C TYR A 178 -8.95 -11.63 7.99
N GLY A 179 -8.59 -12.26 9.11
CA GLY A 179 -8.65 -13.70 9.29
C GLY A 179 -10.05 -14.32 9.32
N ALA A 180 -11.11 -13.50 9.35
CA ALA A 180 -12.49 -13.97 9.23
C ALA A 180 -12.91 -14.22 7.77
N GLN A 181 -12.18 -13.70 6.78
CA GLN A 181 -12.48 -13.86 5.36
C GLN A 181 -11.27 -14.29 4.52
N TYR A 182 -10.06 -14.15 5.05
CA TYR A 182 -8.82 -14.49 4.37
C TYR A 182 -8.02 -15.53 5.17
N GLY A 183 -7.46 -16.49 4.44
CA GLY A 183 -6.35 -17.30 4.92
C GLY A 183 -5.07 -16.47 4.82
N LEU A 184 -4.24 -16.55 5.86
CA LEU A 184 -2.96 -15.85 5.94
C LEU A 184 -1.83 -16.84 5.67
N ILE A 185 -0.99 -16.54 4.68
CA ILE A 185 0.22 -17.31 4.36
C ILE A 185 1.40 -16.38 4.55
N CYS A 186 2.28 -16.71 5.50
CA CYS A 186 3.57 -16.02 5.64
C CYS A 186 4.49 -16.47 4.50
N LEU A 187 4.85 -15.54 3.62
CA LEU A 187 5.70 -15.81 2.46
C LEU A 187 7.19 -15.70 2.82
N ASP A 188 7.54 -14.64 3.55
CA ASP A 188 8.91 -14.40 4.01
C ASP A 188 8.91 -13.50 5.25
N SER A 189 9.98 -13.58 6.03
CA SER A 189 10.18 -12.81 7.24
C SER A 189 11.66 -12.55 7.49
N VAL A 190 12.06 -11.28 7.39
CA VAL A 190 13.47 -10.87 7.49
C VAL A 190 13.67 -9.96 8.70
N ALA A 191 14.82 -10.08 9.35
CA ALA A 191 15.20 -9.15 10.41
C ALA A 191 15.54 -7.78 9.80
N VAL A 192 14.96 -6.71 10.34
CA VAL A 192 15.28 -5.34 9.97
C VAL A 192 16.49 -4.91 10.78
N SER A 193 17.65 -4.79 10.12
CA SER A 193 18.87 -4.30 10.74
C SER A 193 19.10 -2.83 10.38
N GLY A 194 19.49 -2.00 11.36
CA GLY A 194 20.12 -0.70 11.09
C GLY A 194 19.19 0.48 10.74
N GLY A 195 18.07 0.67 11.44
CA GLY A 195 17.24 1.88 11.29
C GLY A 195 17.78 3.11 12.04
N PRO A 196 17.39 4.34 11.67
CA PRO A 196 17.78 5.58 12.36
C PRO A 196 17.31 5.68 13.83
N ARG A 197 16.53 4.69 14.30
CA ARG A 197 16.01 4.57 15.67
C ARG A 197 16.56 3.36 16.45
N GLY A 198 17.61 2.71 15.95
CA GLY A 198 18.29 1.58 16.60
C GLY A 198 17.78 0.20 16.14
N ASP A 199 18.44 -0.86 16.63
CA ASP A 199 18.01 -2.24 16.46
C ASP A 199 16.99 -2.60 17.55
N VAL A 200 15.70 -2.57 17.19
CA VAL A 200 14.61 -2.97 18.09
C VAL A 200 14.20 -4.43 17.89
N GLY A 201 15.02 -5.22 17.19
CA GLY A 201 14.70 -6.60 16.83
C GLY A 201 13.48 -6.72 15.91
N ALA A 202 13.19 -5.68 15.12
CA ALA A 202 12.05 -5.66 14.22
C ALA A 202 12.20 -6.69 13.10
N ARG A 203 11.08 -7.28 12.68
CA ARG A 203 10.99 -8.14 11.50
C ARG A 203 10.07 -7.50 10.48
N GLU A 204 10.46 -7.47 9.21
CA GLU A 204 9.56 -7.16 8.10
C GLU A 204 9.02 -8.47 7.57
N ILE A 205 7.71 -8.56 7.35
CA ILE A 205 7.02 -9.80 7.03
C ILE A 205 6.15 -9.59 5.80
N ALA A 206 6.29 -10.48 4.82
CA ALA A 206 5.43 -10.53 3.65
C ALA A 206 4.35 -11.59 3.84
N TRP A 207 3.10 -11.21 3.62
CA TRP A 207 1.92 -12.07 3.73
C TRP A 207 1.20 -12.15 2.39
N GLN A 208 0.77 -13.35 2.02
CA GLN A 208 -0.29 -13.55 1.05
C GLN A 208 -1.61 -13.74 1.79
N LEU A 209 -2.57 -12.87 1.52
CA LEU A 209 -3.95 -13.02 1.98
C LEU A 209 -4.76 -13.66 0.84
N VAL A 210 -5.28 -14.86 1.09
CA VAL A 210 -6.07 -15.62 0.12
C VAL A 210 -7.52 -15.68 0.57
N TRP A 211 -8.46 -15.26 -0.27
CA TRP A 211 -9.88 -15.28 0.07
C TRP A 211 -10.35 -16.70 0.40
N GLN A 212 -11.03 -16.86 1.54
CA GLN A 212 -11.67 -18.11 1.91
C GLN A 212 -13.06 -18.13 1.28
N ASN A 213 -13.28 -19.06 0.35
CA ASN A 213 -14.63 -19.36 -0.11
C ASN A 213 -15.35 -20.10 1.03
N ASP A 214 -16.50 -19.55 1.45
CA ASP A 214 -17.53 -20.34 2.14
C ASP A 214 -18.11 -21.40 1.17
#